data_AF-A0A356P6A8-F1
#
_entry.id   AF-A0A356P6A8-F1
#
_cell.length_a   1.000
_cell.length_b   1.000
_cell.length_c   1.000
_cell.angle_alpha   90.00
_cell.angle_beta   90.00
_cell.angle_gamma   90.00
#
_symmetry.space_group_name_H-M   'P 1'
#
loop_
_entity.id
_entity.type
_entity.pdbx_description
1 polymer ?
#
loop_
_entity_poly.entity_id
_entity_poly.type
_entity_poly.pdbx_seq_one_letter_code
_entity_poly.pdbx_strand_id
1 'polypeptide(L)'
;MKKKLIIGVLIVALIGTVAGIQYTSRNKKQITTVKTSTVAMGDVNMYLSTTASIESKNVKNYSVSATSKISALNVKVGDKVKKGDSLLTYETTDLNSQITTAQINYNNALSQKQDAVNKNNDAKTTIANTTDIPANAS
;
A
#
# COMPACT_ATOMS: atom_id res chain seq x y z
N MET A 1 116.57 5.24 -15.30
CA MET A 1 115.61 6.33 -15.61
C MET A 1 114.37 5.86 -16.41
N LYS A 2 114.42 4.76 -17.18
CA LYS A 2 113.29 4.27 -18.02
C LYS A 2 112.08 3.71 -17.24
N LYS A 3 112.26 3.13 -16.04
CA LYS A 3 111.17 2.55 -15.21
C LYS A 3 110.17 3.60 -14.68
N LYS A 4 110.63 4.83 -14.39
CA LYS A 4 109.75 5.93 -13.91
C LYS A 4 108.85 6.47 -15.03
N LEU A 5 109.34 6.45 -16.26
CA LEU A 5 108.57 6.85 -17.44
C LEU A 5 107.47 5.84 -17.77
N ILE A 6 107.76 4.54 -17.65
CA ILE A 6 106.76 3.46 -17.78
C ILE A 6 105.67 3.59 -16.72
N ILE A 7 106.04 3.88 -15.46
CA ILE A 7 105.07 4.12 -14.38
C ILE A 7 104.18 5.34 -14.69
N GLY A 8 104.75 6.42 -15.22
CA GLY A 8 103.99 7.62 -15.57
C GLY A 8 102.96 7.36 -16.67
N VAL A 9 103.34 6.64 -17.73
CA VAL A 9 102.44 6.27 -18.83
C VAL A 9 101.33 5.34 -18.34
N LEU A 10 101.65 4.37 -17.47
CA LEU A 10 100.65 3.49 -16.86
C LEU A 10 99.61 4.25 -16.04
N ILE A 11 100.04 5.25 -15.26
CA ILE A 11 99.13 6.08 -14.46
C ILE A 11 98.21 6.92 -15.36
N VAL A 12 98.76 7.54 -16.41
CA VAL A 12 97.96 8.34 -17.36
C VAL A 12 96.96 7.46 -18.11
N ALA A 13 97.36 6.26 -18.53
CA ALA A 13 96.46 5.29 -19.15
C ALA A 13 95.34 4.86 -18.17
N LEU A 14 95.67 4.60 -16.91
CA LEU A 14 94.67 4.25 -15.89
C LEU A 14 93.65 5.38 -15.71
N ILE A 15 94.11 6.63 -15.57
CA ILE A 15 93.22 7.79 -15.39
C ILE A 15 92.34 8.00 -16.64
N GLY A 16 92.91 7.86 -17.85
CA GLY A 16 92.17 7.96 -19.10
C GLY A 16 91.07 6.92 -19.24
N THR A 17 91.33 5.66 -18.86
CA THR A 17 90.32 4.60 -18.89
C THR A 17 89.18 4.84 -17.89
N VAL A 18 89.50 5.26 -16.66
CA VAL A 18 88.48 5.58 -15.64
C VAL A 18 87.63 6.77 -16.07
N ALA A 19 88.23 7.82 -16.61
CA ALA A 19 87.52 8.99 -17.11
C ALA A 19 86.62 8.64 -18.32
N GLY A 20 87.11 7.82 -19.27
CA GLY A 20 86.34 7.37 -20.43
C GLY A 20 85.11 6.53 -20.06
N ILE A 21 85.25 5.62 -19.10
CA ILE A 21 84.14 4.80 -18.58
C ILE A 21 83.10 5.69 -17.89
N GLN A 22 83.56 6.67 -17.12
CA GLN A 22 82.67 7.59 -16.41
C GLN A 22 81.92 8.52 -17.36
N TYR A 23 82.58 9.04 -18.41
CA TYR A 23 81.95 9.88 -19.43
C TYR A 23 80.89 9.10 -20.24
N THR A 24 81.19 7.84 -20.60
CA THR A 24 80.26 6.98 -21.33
C THR A 24 79.06 6.55 -20.48
N SER A 25 79.24 6.43 -19.15
CA SER A 25 78.16 6.05 -18.23
C SER A 25 77.21 7.19 -17.87
N ARG A 26 77.65 8.46 -17.97
CA ARG A 26 76.82 9.64 -17.66
C ARG A 26 75.72 9.91 -18.70
N ASN A 27 75.81 9.33 -19.89
CA ASN A 27 74.83 9.51 -20.97
C ASN A 27 73.76 8.41 -21.04
N LYS A 28 73.64 7.55 -20.01
CA LYS A 28 72.54 6.59 -19.94
C LYS A 28 71.24 7.34 -19.62
N LYS A 29 70.47 7.69 -20.66
CA LYS A 29 69.13 8.28 -20.53
C LYS A 29 68.32 7.41 -19.57
N GLN A 30 67.87 8.00 -18.47
CA GLN A 30 67.02 7.33 -17.49
C GLN A 30 65.65 7.13 -18.12
N ILE A 31 65.37 5.89 -18.57
CA ILE A 31 64.08 5.54 -19.15
C ILE A 31 63.09 5.33 -18.00
N THR A 32 62.21 6.31 -17.79
CA THR A 32 61.12 6.22 -16.81
C THR A 32 60.12 5.19 -17.29
N THR A 33 60.11 4.03 -16.65
CA THR A 33 59.16 2.94 -16.97
C THR A 33 57.81 3.26 -16.34
N VAL A 34 56.79 3.42 -17.18
CA VAL A 34 55.39 3.62 -16.75
C VAL A 34 54.61 2.32 -16.86
N LYS A 35 53.71 2.07 -15.92
CA LYS A 35 52.79 0.94 -15.99
C LYS A 35 51.63 1.30 -16.92
N THR A 36 51.41 0.49 -17.93
CA THR A 36 50.27 0.58 -18.85
C THR A 36 49.38 -0.65 -18.67
N SER A 37 48.11 -0.50 -19.03
CA SER A 37 47.17 -1.63 -19.13
C SER A 37 46.53 -1.60 -20.51
N THR A 38 46.31 -2.77 -21.09
CA THR A 38 45.68 -2.90 -22.41
C THR A 38 44.17 -2.84 -22.25
N VAL A 39 43.50 -1.97 -23.00
CA VAL A 39 42.03 -1.91 -23.01
C VAL A 39 41.46 -3.10 -23.78
N ALA A 40 40.50 -3.79 -23.19
CA ALA A 40 39.79 -4.90 -23.80
C ALA A 40 38.29 -4.57 -23.84
N MET A 41 37.64 -4.88 -24.97
CA MET A 41 36.18 -4.85 -25.05
C MET A 41 35.61 -6.07 -24.35
N GLY A 42 34.58 -5.85 -23.54
CA GLY A 42 33.81 -6.89 -22.87
C GLY A 42 32.36 -6.45 -22.73
N ASP A 43 31.46 -7.42 -22.61
CA ASP A 43 30.02 -7.15 -22.48
C ASP A 43 29.69 -6.58 -21.11
N VAL A 44 29.19 -5.34 -21.09
CA VAL A 44 28.77 -4.65 -19.88
C VAL A 44 27.27 -4.84 -19.71
N ASN A 45 26.88 -5.73 -18.80
CA ASN A 45 25.48 -5.96 -18.45
C ASN A 45 25.03 -4.93 -17.41
N MET A 46 24.07 -4.09 -17.77
CA MET A 46 23.50 -3.07 -16.90
C MET A 46 22.25 -3.62 -16.21
N TYR A 47 22.38 -3.93 -14.92
CA TYR A 47 21.26 -4.41 -14.12
C TYR A 47 20.58 -3.23 -13.42
N LEU A 48 19.33 -2.97 -13.78
CA LEU A 48 18.49 -2.00 -13.09
C LEU A 48 17.73 -2.73 -11.98
N SER A 49 18.10 -2.46 -10.73
CA SER A 49 17.39 -3.00 -9.56
C SER A 49 16.32 -2.01 -9.12
N THR A 50 15.06 -2.35 -9.33
CA THR A 50 13.90 -1.56 -8.90
C THR A 50 13.19 -2.26 -7.76
N THR A 51 12.97 -1.57 -6.65
CA THR A 51 12.15 -2.06 -5.54
C THR A 51 10.69 -1.69 -5.79
N ALA A 52 9.80 -2.67 -5.92
CA ALA A 52 8.36 -2.45 -6.01
C ALA A 52 7.69 -3.00 -4.75
N SER A 53 6.87 -2.18 -4.09
CA SER A 53 6.00 -2.64 -2.99
C SER A 53 4.74 -3.26 -3.60
N ILE A 54 4.47 -4.52 -3.27
CA ILE A 54 3.24 -5.21 -3.68
C ILE A 54 2.19 -4.97 -2.61
N GLU A 55 1.25 -4.08 -2.89
CA GLU A 55 0.12 -3.79 -2.01
C GLU A 55 -1.19 -4.28 -2.63
N SER A 56 -2.13 -4.67 -1.77
CA SER A 56 -3.44 -5.14 -2.21
C SER A 56 -4.23 -3.98 -2.81
N LYS A 57 -4.69 -4.12 -4.06
CA LYS A 57 -5.44 -3.07 -4.79
C LYS A 57 -6.71 -2.61 -4.05
N ASN A 58 -7.29 -3.45 -3.19
CA ASN A 58 -8.50 -3.14 -2.45
C ASN A 58 -8.29 -3.42 -0.95
N VAL A 59 -7.91 -2.40 -0.20
CA VAL A 59 -7.93 -2.41 1.27
C VAL A 59 -9.15 -1.60 1.71
N LYS A 60 -10.07 -2.23 2.44
CA LYS A 60 -11.23 -1.53 3.02
C LYS A 60 -11.21 -1.71 4.52
N ASN A 61 -11.00 -0.60 5.23
CA ASN A 61 -11.03 -0.54 6.68
C ASN A 61 -12.48 -0.31 7.14
N TYR A 62 -12.99 -1.21 7.97
CA TYR A 62 -14.31 -1.09 8.57
C TYR A 62 -14.14 -0.64 10.02
N SER A 63 -14.47 0.63 10.28
CA SER A 63 -14.51 1.18 11.64
C SER A 63 -15.95 1.19 12.12
N VAL A 64 -16.17 0.69 13.32
CA VAL A 64 -17.48 0.68 13.97
C VAL A 64 -17.71 2.02 14.64
N SER A 65 -18.68 2.80 14.19
CA SER A 65 -19.01 4.13 14.74
C SER A 65 -20.05 4.11 15.86
N ALA A 66 -20.50 2.93 16.30
CA ALA A 66 -21.64 2.82 17.20
C ALA A 66 -21.22 2.37 18.60
N THR A 67 -21.67 3.11 19.60
CA THR A 67 -21.69 2.87 21.05
C THR A 67 -22.46 1.59 21.45
N SER A 68 -22.61 0.63 20.54
CA SER A 68 -23.41 -0.57 20.69
C SER A 68 -22.53 -1.74 21.13
N LYS A 69 -23.02 -2.50 22.11
CA LYS A 69 -22.32 -3.67 22.64
C LYS A 69 -22.25 -4.76 21.57
N ILE A 70 -21.08 -5.36 21.43
CA ILE A 70 -20.87 -6.50 20.52
C ILE A 70 -21.46 -7.75 21.19
N SER A 71 -22.33 -8.45 20.47
CA SER A 71 -22.92 -9.71 20.92
C SER A 71 -21.99 -10.88 20.62
N ALA A 72 -21.49 -10.96 19.38
CA ALA A 72 -20.61 -12.03 18.93
C ALA A 72 -19.64 -11.56 17.84
N LEU A 73 -18.41 -12.07 17.91
CA LEU A 73 -17.39 -11.95 16.86
C LEU A 73 -17.18 -13.34 16.24
N ASN A 74 -17.50 -13.48 14.96
CA ASN A 74 -17.50 -14.78 14.27
C ASN A 74 -16.21 -15.03 13.46
N VAL A 75 -15.17 -14.21 13.65
CA VAL A 75 -13.95 -14.25 12.85
C VAL A 75 -12.69 -14.10 13.69
N LYS A 76 -11.60 -14.76 13.27
CA LYS A 76 -10.26 -14.65 13.88
C LYS A 76 -9.30 -13.92 12.96
N VAL A 77 -8.22 -13.42 13.56
CA VAL A 77 -7.13 -12.77 12.82
C VAL A 77 -6.50 -13.76 11.84
N GLY A 78 -6.56 -13.44 10.54
CA GLY A 78 -6.01 -14.27 9.46
C GLY A 78 -7.06 -15.09 8.68
N ASP A 79 -8.33 -15.08 9.10
CA ASP A 79 -9.38 -15.81 8.39
C ASP A 79 -9.72 -15.19 7.03
N LYS A 80 -9.94 -16.06 6.02
CA LYS A 80 -10.44 -15.66 4.70
C LYS A 80 -11.95 -15.59 4.71
N VAL A 81 -12.50 -14.40 4.51
CA VAL A 81 -13.95 -14.13 4.51
C VAL A 81 -14.46 -13.77 3.12
N LYS A 82 -15.70 -14.13 2.82
CA LYS A 82 -16.35 -13.84 1.53
C LYS A 82 -17.34 -12.69 1.66
N LYS A 83 -17.73 -12.12 0.53
CA LYS A 83 -18.77 -11.09 0.48
C LYS A 83 -20.10 -11.69 0.96
N GLY A 84 -20.64 -11.15 2.04
CA GLY A 84 -21.90 -11.59 2.65
C GLY A 84 -21.74 -12.31 3.99
N ASP A 85 -20.50 -12.63 4.39
CA ASP A 85 -20.27 -13.26 5.70
C ASP A 85 -20.46 -12.25 6.84
N SER A 86 -21.19 -12.67 7.86
CA SER A 86 -21.40 -11.86 9.07
C SER A 86 -20.17 -11.94 9.97
N LEU A 87 -19.36 -10.87 9.98
CA LEU A 87 -18.13 -10.80 10.77
C LEU A 87 -18.40 -10.53 12.25
N LEU A 88 -19.43 -9.72 12.52
CA LEU A 88 -19.75 -9.17 13.83
C LEU A 88 -21.27 -9.04 13.94
N THR A 89 -21.81 -9.42 15.09
CA THR A 89 -23.23 -9.22 15.43
C THR A 89 -23.33 -8.23 16.59
N TYR A 90 -24.14 -7.18 16.41
CA TYR A 90 -24.45 -6.21 17.47
C TYR A 90 -25.58 -6.73 18.36
N GLU A 91 -25.56 -6.36 19.64
CA GLU A 91 -26.72 -6.53 20.52
C GLU A 91 -27.86 -5.63 20.02
N THR A 92 -28.91 -6.23 19.45
CA THR A 92 -30.07 -5.51 18.85
C THR A 92 -31.27 -5.42 19.80
N THR A 93 -31.07 -5.58 21.10
CA THR A 93 -32.15 -5.61 22.10
C THR A 93 -33.03 -4.36 22.03
N ASP A 94 -32.43 -3.16 21.90
CA ASP A 94 -33.18 -1.90 21.73
C ASP A 94 -33.83 -1.74 20.34
N LEU A 95 -33.20 -2.26 19.29
CA LEU A 95 -33.74 -2.17 17.93
C LEU A 95 -34.98 -3.06 17.75
N ASN A 96 -34.99 -4.25 18.37
CA ASN A 96 -36.16 -5.14 18.36
C ASN A 96 -37.36 -4.52 19.08
N SER A 97 -37.13 -3.79 20.18
CA SER A 97 -38.19 -3.09 20.91
C SER A 97 -38.81 -1.97 20.07
N GLN A 98 -38.00 -1.19 19.35
CA GLN A 98 -38.49 -0.13 18.46
C GLN A 98 -39.27 -0.68 17.27
N ILE A 99 -38.80 -1.76 16.64
CA ILE A 99 -39.53 -2.43 15.56
C ILE A 99 -40.88 -2.96 16.06
N THR A 100 -40.89 -3.58 17.24
CA THR A 100 -42.12 -4.09 17.86
C THR A 100 -43.11 -2.95 18.13
N THR A 101 -42.62 -1.84 18.66
CA THR A 101 -43.45 -0.64 18.92
C THR A 101 -44.01 -0.06 17.62
N ALA A 102 -43.19 0.02 16.58
CA ALA A 102 -43.63 0.49 15.26
C ALA A 102 -44.71 -0.44 14.65
N GLN A 103 -44.56 -1.75 14.80
CA GLN A 103 -45.54 -2.73 14.35
C GLN A 103 -46.88 -2.60 15.10
N ILE A 104 -46.84 -2.41 16.42
CA ILE A 104 -48.04 -2.17 17.24
C ILE A 104 -48.77 -0.91 16.78
N ASN A 105 -48.03 0.19 16.56
CA ASN A 105 -48.61 1.45 16.10
C ASN A 105 -49.25 1.32 14.70
N TYR A 106 -48.60 0.57 13.79
CA TYR A 106 -49.15 0.29 12.47
C TYR A 106 -50.46 -0.50 12.54
N ASN A 107 -50.49 -1.56 13.37
CA ASN A 107 -51.70 -2.36 13.55
C ASN A 107 -52.84 -1.54 14.18
N ASN A 108 -52.53 -0.68 15.16
CA ASN A 108 -53.52 0.22 15.77
C ASN A 108 -54.10 1.20 14.75
N ALA A 109 -53.27 1.75 13.86
CA ALA A 109 -53.73 2.64 12.80
C ALA A 109 -54.64 1.92 11.79
N LEU A 110 -54.33 0.66 11.46
CA LEU A 110 -55.19 -0.20 10.63
C LEU A 110 -56.56 -0.44 11.28
N SER A 111 -56.59 -0.79 12.56
CA SER A 111 -57.84 -0.99 13.30
C SER A 111 -58.66 0.30 13.37
N GLN A 112 -58.04 1.44 13.69
CA GLN A 112 -58.74 2.73 13.72
C GLN A 112 -59.32 3.12 12.36
N LYS A 113 -58.60 2.84 11.27
CA LYS A 113 -59.10 3.06 9.91
C LYS A 113 -60.33 2.18 9.65
N GLN A 114 -60.28 0.90 10.03
CA GLN A 114 -61.41 0.00 9.87
C GLN A 114 -62.62 0.46 10.69
N ASP A 115 -62.42 0.88 11.94
CA ASP A 115 -63.47 1.40 12.80
C ASP A 115 -64.09 2.68 12.24
N ALA A 116 -63.27 3.58 11.68
CA ALA A 116 -63.75 4.79 11.02
C ALA A 116 -64.58 4.49 9.77
N VAL A 117 -64.17 3.50 8.98
CA VAL A 117 -64.94 3.03 7.80
C VAL A 117 -66.27 2.40 8.25
N ASN A 118 -66.25 1.55 9.27
CA ASN A 118 -67.45 0.93 9.82
C ASN A 118 -68.43 1.99 10.34
N LYS A 119 -67.96 2.93 11.16
CA LYS A 119 -68.78 4.06 11.65
C LYS A 119 -69.36 4.90 10.52
N ASN A 120 -68.60 5.13 9.44
CA ASN A 120 -69.09 5.87 8.28
C ASN A 120 -70.21 5.10 7.55
N ASN A 121 -70.04 3.79 7.38
CA ASN A 121 -71.06 2.91 6.79
C ASN A 121 -72.32 2.86 7.67
N ASP A 122 -72.19 2.71 8.98
CA ASP A 122 -73.31 2.67 9.92
C ASP A 122 -74.09 4.00 9.92
N ALA A 123 -73.37 5.13 9.91
CA ALA A 123 -73.97 6.46 9.77
C ALA A 123 -74.72 6.61 8.43
N LYS A 124 -74.14 6.14 7.32
CA LYS A 124 -74.76 6.19 6.00
C LYS A 124 -76.03 5.32 5.91
N THR A 125 -76.03 4.17 6.57
CA THR A 125 -77.17 3.24 6.63
C THR A 125 -78.30 3.80 7.48
N THR A 126 -77.96 4.46 8.59
CA THR A 126 -78.94 5.12 9.47
C THR A 126 -79.60 6.32 8.77
N ILE A 127 -78.83 7.10 8.01
CA ILE A 127 -79.36 8.23 7.22
C ILE A 127 -80.27 7.74 6.09
N ALA A 128 -79.92 6.65 5.41
CA ALA A 128 -80.75 6.04 4.37
C ALA A 128 -82.10 5.53 4.92
N ASN A 129 -82.12 4.90 6.11
CA ASN A 129 -83.36 4.43 6.73
C ASN A 129 -84.28 5.57 7.22
N THR A 130 -83.75 6.78 7.46
CA THR A 130 -84.56 7.96 7.85
C THR A 130 -85.15 8.74 6.67
N THR A 131 -84.83 8.38 5.43
CA THR A 131 -85.35 9.08 4.23
C THR A 131 -86.55 8.36 3.56
N ASP A 132 -86.95 7.18 4.03
CA ASP A 132 -88.13 6.43 3.57
C ASP A 132 -89.37 6.64 4.47
N ILE A 133 -89.66 7.88 4.91
CA ILE A 133 -91.03 8.19 5.33
C ILE A 133 -91.83 8.48 4.05
N PRO A 134 -92.75 7.59 3.61
CA PRO A 134 -93.57 7.86 2.44
C PRO A 134 -94.36 9.14 2.70
N ALA A 135 -94.12 10.13 1.85
CA ALA A 135 -94.99 11.29 1.71
C ALA A 135 -96.36 10.81 1.22
N ASN A 136 -97.26 10.46 2.14
CA ASN A 136 -98.67 10.43 1.84
C ASN A 136 -99.30 11.72 2.36
N ALA A 137 -99.51 12.63 1.42
CA ALA A 137 -100.25 13.86 1.56
C ALA A 137 -101.75 13.62 1.45
N SER A 138 -102.51 14.54 2.05
CA SER A 138 -103.97 14.80 1.95
C SER A 138 -104.83 14.22 3.05
#